data_AF-A0A287B8A3-F1
#
_entry.id   AF-A0A287B8A3-F1
#
_cell.length_a   1.000
_cell.length_b   1.000
_cell.length_c   1.000
_cell.angle_alpha   90.00
_cell.angle_beta   90.00
_cell.angle_gamma   90.00
#
_symmetry.space_group_name_H-M   'P 1'
#
loop_
_entity.id
_entity.type
_entity.pdbx_description
1 polymer ?
#
loop_
_entity_poly.entity_id
_entity_poly.type
_entity_poly.pdbx_seq_one_letter_code
_entity_poly.pdbx_strand_id
1 'polypeptide(L)'
;IFLNPVVLWKFPEDFADQEVLQTVPKFCFPFDVERVSQNQVGQHFAFVLTDIESKQRFGFCRLASGGKICLCILSYLPWFEVYYKLLNTLADYLAKDLDDDLNETLKSLYNHPVPKANSPVNLSVHSYFIAPDVTGLPTIPESRNLTEYFVAVDVSNMLQLYASMLHERRILITSGKLSTLTACVHGSVALLYPMYWQHIYIPVLPPHLLDYCCAPMPYLIGIHSSLIDRVKNKSLEDVVLLNVDTNTLESPFNDLNSLPSDVVSALKNKLKKQSTATGDGVARAFLRAQAALFGSYRDALRYKPGEPITFCEESFTKHRSSLMKQFLETAVNLQLFKQFIDGRLAKLNAGRGFSDIFEEEITSGGFCGGKNQFQYDYPFSEQQLS
;
A
#
# COMPACT_ATOMS: atom_id res chain seq x y z
N ILE A 1 -23.88 -21.70 14.01
CA ILE A 1 -22.67 -22.24 14.69
C ILE A 1 -21.50 -21.83 13.81
N PHE A 2 -20.72 -20.84 14.22
CA PHE A 2 -19.54 -20.44 13.45
C PHE A 2 -18.57 -21.61 13.43
N LEU A 3 -18.45 -22.30 12.28
CA LEU A 3 -17.35 -23.23 12.06
C LEU A 3 -16.07 -22.37 11.99
N ASN A 4 -15.33 -22.33 13.08
CA ASN A 4 -14.00 -21.74 13.07
C ASN A 4 -13.16 -22.48 12.02
N PRO A 5 -12.53 -21.78 11.07
CA PRO A 5 -11.67 -22.43 10.10
C PRO A 5 -10.55 -23.20 10.81
N VAL A 6 -10.30 -24.44 10.36
CA VAL A 6 -9.32 -25.34 10.96
C VAL A 6 -8.06 -25.36 10.09
N VAL A 7 -6.89 -25.26 10.74
CA VAL A 7 -5.60 -25.47 10.06
C VAL A 7 -5.43 -26.97 9.79
N LEU A 8 -5.53 -27.37 8.53
CA LEU A 8 -5.38 -28.78 8.12
C LEU A 8 -3.91 -29.20 8.07
N TRP A 9 -3.04 -28.29 7.63
CA TRP A 9 -1.62 -28.51 7.44
C TRP A 9 -0.88 -27.17 7.56
N LYS A 10 0.37 -27.19 8.05
CA LYS A 10 1.21 -25.99 8.20
C LYS A 10 2.68 -26.31 7.99
N PHE A 11 3.43 -25.31 7.53
CA PHE A 11 4.87 -25.34 7.46
C PHE A 11 5.44 -24.02 8.02
N PRO A 12 6.53 -24.06 8.83
CA PRO A 12 7.16 -25.26 9.34
C PRO A 12 6.27 -25.98 10.37
N GLU A 13 6.44 -27.30 10.53
CA GLU A 13 5.54 -28.12 11.37
C GLU A 13 5.60 -27.75 12.86
N ASP A 14 6.75 -27.26 13.31
CA ASP A 14 7.05 -26.82 14.67
C ASP A 14 6.63 -25.36 14.95
N PHE A 15 5.99 -24.68 13.98
CA PHE A 15 5.46 -23.34 14.19
C PHE A 15 4.47 -23.32 15.37
N ALA A 16 4.81 -22.58 16.43
CA ALA A 16 4.17 -22.66 17.74
C ALA A 16 3.42 -21.39 18.18
N ASP A 17 3.47 -20.29 17.41
CA ASP A 17 2.77 -19.05 17.74
C ASP A 17 1.25 -19.25 17.67
N GLN A 18 0.62 -19.41 18.84
CA GLN A 18 -0.80 -19.68 18.97
C GLN A 18 -1.68 -18.51 18.54
N GLU A 19 -1.21 -17.27 18.72
CA GLU A 19 -1.98 -16.08 18.33
C GLU A 19 -2.12 -16.02 16.81
N VAL A 20 -1.01 -16.26 16.09
CA VAL A 20 -1.02 -16.35 14.63
C VAL A 20 -1.88 -17.53 14.15
N LEU A 21 -1.75 -18.70 14.78
CA LEU A 21 -2.53 -19.89 14.43
C LEU A 21 -4.04 -19.74 14.66
N GLN A 22 -4.47 -18.87 15.58
CA GLN A 22 -5.88 -18.55 15.79
C GLN A 22 -6.38 -17.43 14.87
N THR A 23 -5.50 -16.49 14.51
CA THR A 23 -5.85 -15.29 13.76
C THR A 23 -5.89 -15.55 12.26
N VAL A 24 -4.82 -16.13 11.70
CA VAL A 24 -4.67 -16.37 10.25
C VAL A 24 -5.87 -17.11 9.65
N PRO A 25 -6.39 -18.20 10.25
CA PRO A 25 -7.54 -18.91 9.68
C PRO A 25 -8.79 -18.04 9.53
N LYS A 26 -9.02 -17.09 10.45
CA LYS A 26 -10.15 -16.14 10.36
C LYS A 26 -9.95 -15.11 9.24
N PHE A 27 -8.70 -14.73 8.97
CA PHE A 27 -8.35 -13.84 7.84
C PHE A 27 -8.31 -14.55 6.49
N CYS A 28 -8.14 -15.88 6.46
CA CYS A 28 -8.29 -16.70 5.25
C CYS A 28 -9.74 -16.76 4.74
N PHE A 29 -10.73 -16.53 5.61
CA PHE A 29 -12.15 -16.50 5.26
C PHE A 29 -12.84 -15.23 5.78
N PRO A 30 -12.46 -14.03 5.30
CA PRO A 30 -12.88 -12.77 5.88
C PRO A 30 -14.24 -12.29 5.30
N PHE A 31 -15.20 -13.19 5.21
CA PHE A 31 -16.53 -12.94 4.65
C PHE A 31 -17.59 -13.76 5.38
N ASP A 32 -18.86 -13.41 5.20
CA ASP A 32 -19.98 -14.22 5.67
C ASP A 32 -20.14 -15.48 4.81
N VAL A 33 -19.68 -16.62 5.33
CA VAL A 33 -19.71 -17.93 4.64
C VAL A 33 -21.12 -18.43 4.39
N GLU A 34 -22.11 -18.04 5.21
CA GLU A 34 -23.50 -18.48 5.06
C GLU A 34 -24.22 -17.72 3.95
N ARG A 35 -23.85 -16.44 3.73
CA ARG A 35 -24.53 -15.56 2.76
C ARG A 35 -23.94 -15.62 1.36
N VAL A 36 -22.68 -16.03 1.21
CA VAL A 36 -21.94 -15.87 -0.05
C VAL A 36 -21.71 -17.22 -0.72
N SER A 37 -22.08 -17.31 -2.01
CA SER A 37 -21.64 -18.42 -2.85
C SER A 37 -20.12 -18.35 -3.00
N GLN A 38 -19.44 -19.32 -2.39
CA GLN A 38 -17.98 -19.37 -2.26
C GLN A 38 -17.22 -19.30 -3.61
N ASN A 39 -17.89 -19.56 -4.73
CA ASN A 39 -17.33 -19.46 -6.08
C ASN A 39 -17.20 -18.02 -6.60
N GLN A 40 -17.73 -17.01 -5.91
CA GLN A 40 -17.78 -15.62 -6.39
C GLN A 40 -16.78 -14.67 -5.71
N VAL A 41 -16.00 -15.17 -4.76
CA VAL A 41 -15.23 -14.35 -3.80
C VAL A 41 -13.84 -13.93 -4.34
N GLY A 42 -13.41 -14.46 -5.48
CA GLY A 42 -12.08 -14.22 -6.06
C GLY A 42 -11.02 -15.19 -5.54
N GLN A 43 -10.04 -15.54 -6.38
CA GLN A 43 -9.09 -16.62 -6.10
C GLN A 43 -7.90 -16.19 -5.25
N HIS A 44 -7.32 -15.02 -5.51
CA HIS A 44 -6.14 -14.51 -4.79
C HIS A 44 -6.49 -13.23 -4.05
N PHE A 45 -6.01 -13.07 -2.83
CA PHE A 45 -6.09 -11.82 -2.07
C PHE A 45 -4.96 -11.76 -1.06
N ALA A 46 -4.70 -10.58 -0.51
CA ALA A 46 -3.65 -10.40 0.50
C ALA A 46 -4.17 -9.57 1.68
N PHE A 47 -4.29 -10.20 2.85
CA PHE A 47 -4.53 -9.49 4.10
C PHE A 47 -3.22 -9.00 4.71
N VAL A 48 -3.30 -8.11 5.71
CA VAL A 48 -2.14 -7.65 6.47
C VAL A 48 -2.44 -7.79 7.96
N LEU A 49 -1.46 -8.31 8.69
CA LEU A 49 -1.38 -8.24 10.15
C LEU A 49 -0.30 -7.24 10.52
N THR A 50 -0.63 -6.30 11.39
CA THR A 50 0.31 -5.29 11.88
C THR A 50 0.90 -5.78 13.20
N ASP A 51 2.22 -5.82 13.31
CA ASP A 51 2.90 -6.20 14.55
C ASP A 51 3.07 -5.01 15.52
N ILE A 52 3.69 -5.27 16.67
CA ILE A 52 3.91 -4.28 17.73
C ILE A 52 4.85 -3.13 17.32
N GLU A 53 5.65 -3.31 16.26
CA GLU A 53 6.53 -2.30 15.70
C GLU A 53 5.87 -1.54 14.53
N SER A 54 4.55 -1.74 14.34
CA SER A 54 3.80 -1.22 13.20
C SER A 54 4.28 -1.73 11.83
N LYS A 55 5.02 -2.85 11.80
CA LYS A 55 5.43 -3.49 10.54
C LYS A 55 4.33 -4.41 10.02
N GLN A 56 4.27 -4.53 8.70
CA GLN A 56 3.23 -5.27 8.01
C GLN A 56 3.68 -6.70 7.69
N ARG A 57 2.93 -7.70 8.17
CA ARG A 57 3.00 -9.09 7.72
C ARG A 57 1.89 -9.33 6.70
N PHE A 58 2.26 -9.66 5.47
CA PHE A 58 1.34 -9.92 4.37
C PHE A 58 0.93 -11.40 4.38
N GLY A 59 -0.38 -11.65 4.45
CA GLY A 59 -0.98 -12.97 4.30
C GLY A 59 -1.47 -13.17 2.88
N PHE A 60 -0.62 -13.74 2.03
CA PHE A 60 -0.95 -14.05 0.64
C PHE A 60 -1.83 -15.29 0.59
N CYS A 61 -3.04 -15.15 0.07
CA CYS A 61 -4.05 -16.19 0.07
C CYS A 61 -4.36 -16.68 -1.34
N ARG A 62 -4.60 -17.98 -1.47
CA ARG A 62 -5.24 -18.62 -2.62
C ARG A 62 -6.44 -19.44 -2.13
N LEU A 63 -7.63 -18.92 -2.39
CA LEU A 63 -8.89 -19.58 -2.10
C LEU A 63 -9.18 -20.62 -3.20
N ALA A 64 -9.43 -21.87 -2.80
CA ALA A 64 -9.76 -22.95 -3.73
C ALA A 64 -11.18 -22.81 -4.30
N SER A 65 -11.45 -23.47 -5.43
CA SER A 65 -12.81 -23.55 -5.99
C SER A 65 -13.78 -24.10 -4.95
N GLY A 66 -14.93 -23.44 -4.79
CA GLY A 66 -15.86 -23.74 -3.70
C GLY A 66 -15.51 -23.10 -2.37
N GLY A 67 -14.46 -22.29 -2.25
CA GLY A 67 -14.12 -21.42 -1.10
C GLY A 67 -14.23 -22.03 0.30
N LYS A 68 -13.95 -23.32 0.40
CA LYS A 68 -13.86 -24.10 1.66
C LYS A 68 -12.42 -24.30 2.12
N ILE A 69 -11.45 -24.22 1.20
CA ILE A 69 -10.03 -24.41 1.46
C ILE A 69 -9.30 -23.15 1.02
N CYS A 70 -8.38 -22.68 1.86
CA CYS A 70 -7.52 -21.55 1.56
C CYS A 70 -6.07 -21.93 1.86
N LEU A 71 -5.19 -21.70 0.90
CA LEU A 71 -3.74 -21.76 1.09
C LEU A 71 -3.27 -20.35 1.45
N CYS A 72 -2.42 -20.23 2.46
CA CYS A 72 -1.91 -18.93 2.92
C CYS A 72 -0.40 -19.00 3.18
N ILE A 73 0.34 -18.03 2.66
CA ILE A 73 1.73 -17.76 3.03
C ILE A 73 1.77 -16.43 3.78
N LEU A 74 2.31 -16.45 5.00
CA LEU A 74 2.52 -15.23 5.79
C LEU A 74 3.98 -14.80 5.68
N SER A 75 4.23 -13.58 5.21
CA SER A 75 5.59 -13.06 5.00
C SER A 75 5.66 -11.55 5.24
N TYR A 76 6.82 -11.07 5.69
CA TYR A 76 7.12 -9.63 5.76
C TYR A 76 7.48 -9.03 4.38
N LEU A 77 7.80 -9.88 3.39
CA LEU A 77 8.22 -9.45 2.06
C LEU A 77 6.98 -9.17 1.20
N PRO A 78 6.80 -7.95 0.65
CA PRO A 78 5.61 -7.57 -0.12
C PRO A 78 5.65 -8.07 -1.57
N TRP A 79 5.92 -9.37 -1.78
CA TRP A 79 6.16 -9.96 -3.10
C TRP A 79 4.90 -10.64 -3.65
N PHE A 80 3.86 -9.84 -3.90
CA PHE A 80 2.54 -10.31 -4.34
C PHE A 80 2.62 -11.29 -5.53
N GLU A 81 3.30 -10.91 -6.60
CA GLU A 81 3.39 -11.72 -7.82
C GLU A 81 4.14 -13.03 -7.59
N VAL A 82 5.20 -13.02 -6.77
CA VAL A 82 5.99 -14.21 -6.42
C VAL A 82 5.14 -15.17 -5.61
N TYR A 83 4.54 -14.69 -4.52
CA TYR A 83 3.78 -15.55 -3.61
C TYR A 83 2.47 -16.06 -4.23
N TYR A 84 1.79 -15.28 -5.08
CA TYR A 84 0.63 -15.78 -5.81
C TYR A 84 0.99 -16.88 -6.81
N LYS A 85 2.12 -16.76 -7.52
CA LYS A 85 2.64 -17.83 -8.39
C LYS A 85 3.01 -19.06 -7.57
N LEU A 86 3.74 -18.88 -6.47
CA LEU A 86 4.12 -19.98 -5.58
C LEU A 86 2.89 -20.70 -5.01
N LEU A 87 1.88 -19.97 -4.54
CA LEU A 87 0.62 -20.56 -4.06
C LEU A 87 -0.10 -21.39 -5.14
N ASN A 88 -0.02 -21.00 -6.42
CA ASN A 88 -0.57 -21.81 -7.50
C ASN A 88 0.23 -23.10 -7.70
N THR A 89 1.56 -23.04 -7.65
CA THR A 89 2.43 -24.22 -7.72
C THR A 89 2.19 -25.18 -6.55
N LEU A 90 2.14 -24.65 -5.32
CA LEU A 90 1.87 -25.46 -4.12
C LEU A 90 0.47 -26.10 -4.19
N ALA A 91 -0.52 -25.39 -4.70
CA ALA A 91 -1.85 -25.96 -4.90
C ALA A 91 -1.86 -27.10 -5.93
N ASP A 92 -1.04 -27.00 -6.98
CA ASP A 92 -0.89 -28.04 -8.00
C ASP A 92 -0.17 -29.27 -7.44
N TYR A 93 0.86 -29.09 -6.61
CA TYR A 93 1.51 -30.18 -5.88
C TYR A 93 0.54 -30.91 -4.96
N LEU A 94 -0.26 -30.17 -4.18
CA LEU A 94 -1.29 -30.77 -3.32
C LEU A 94 -2.38 -31.50 -4.11
N ALA A 95 -2.74 -31.03 -5.31
CA ALA A 95 -3.74 -31.68 -6.14
C ALA A 95 -3.21 -32.95 -6.83
N LYS A 96 -1.89 -33.10 -6.94
CA LYS A 96 -1.20 -34.24 -7.57
C LYS A 96 -0.53 -35.17 -6.55
N ASP A 97 -0.75 -34.94 -5.25
CA ASP A 97 -0.14 -35.68 -4.14
C ASP A 97 1.40 -35.71 -4.20
N LEU A 98 2.03 -34.58 -4.59
CA LEU A 98 3.49 -34.43 -4.68
C LEU A 98 4.08 -33.84 -3.38
N ASP A 99 3.98 -34.58 -2.28
CA ASP A 99 4.37 -34.12 -0.94
C ASP A 99 5.89 -33.86 -0.81
N ASP A 100 6.73 -34.65 -1.47
CA ASP A 100 8.19 -34.48 -1.44
C ASP A 100 8.61 -33.15 -2.10
N ASP A 101 8.11 -32.88 -3.31
CA ASP A 101 8.38 -31.64 -4.06
C ASP A 101 7.86 -30.40 -3.31
N LEU A 102 6.69 -30.53 -2.66
CA LEU A 102 6.10 -29.48 -1.83
C LEU A 102 7.01 -29.15 -0.64
N ASN A 103 7.44 -30.17 0.10
CA ASN A 103 8.29 -29.98 1.26
C ASN A 103 9.69 -29.48 0.89
N GLU A 104 10.27 -29.99 -0.21
CA GLU A 104 11.57 -29.53 -0.72
C GLU A 104 11.50 -28.05 -1.10
N THR A 105 10.49 -27.65 -1.86
CA THR A 105 10.31 -26.25 -2.30
C THR A 105 10.15 -25.31 -1.11
N LEU A 106 9.36 -25.70 -0.09
CA LEU A 106 9.14 -24.88 1.11
C LEU A 106 10.37 -24.80 2.00
N LYS A 107 11.09 -25.91 2.21
CA LYS A 107 12.36 -25.93 2.96
C LYS A 107 13.42 -25.10 2.27
N SER A 108 13.52 -25.21 0.94
CA SER A 108 14.43 -24.42 0.11
C SER A 108 14.15 -22.92 0.28
N LEU A 109 12.88 -22.51 0.12
CA LEU A 109 12.48 -21.11 0.29
C LEU A 109 12.70 -20.58 1.71
N TYR A 110 12.35 -21.36 2.72
CA TYR A 110 12.41 -20.94 4.12
C TYR A 110 13.84 -20.78 4.63
N ASN A 111 14.75 -21.67 4.19
CA ASN A 111 16.16 -21.61 4.57
C ASN A 111 16.99 -20.68 3.68
N HIS A 112 16.45 -20.23 2.54
CA HIS A 112 17.14 -19.31 1.65
C HIS A 112 17.29 -17.93 2.32
N PRO A 113 18.50 -17.34 2.37
CA PRO A 113 18.67 -15.99 2.89
C PRO A 113 17.87 -14.99 2.06
N VAL A 114 17.35 -13.92 2.65
CA VAL A 114 16.56 -12.94 1.88
C VAL A 114 17.40 -12.41 0.70
N PRO A 115 17.02 -12.71 -0.55
CA PRO A 115 17.79 -12.35 -1.73
C PRO A 115 17.78 -10.83 -1.93
N LYS A 116 18.84 -10.31 -2.54
CA LYS A 116 18.89 -8.91 -2.99
C LYS A 116 17.93 -8.71 -4.16
N ALA A 117 17.43 -7.49 -4.34
CA ALA A 117 16.61 -7.13 -5.49
C ALA A 117 17.30 -7.52 -6.81
N ASN A 118 16.51 -7.97 -7.78
CA ASN A 118 16.92 -8.42 -9.11
C ASN A 118 17.84 -9.65 -9.15
N SER A 119 17.98 -10.37 -8.03
CA SER A 119 18.74 -11.63 -8.02
C SER A 119 17.83 -12.85 -8.27
N PRO A 120 18.31 -13.86 -9.03
CA PRO A 120 17.54 -15.08 -9.28
C PRO A 120 17.53 -15.97 -8.03
N VAL A 121 16.38 -16.58 -7.76
CA VAL A 121 16.16 -17.57 -6.70
C VAL A 121 15.65 -18.84 -7.35
N ASN A 122 16.37 -19.93 -7.17
CA ASN A 122 15.98 -21.26 -7.64
C ASN A 122 15.55 -22.10 -6.43
N LEU A 123 14.27 -22.45 -6.36
CA LEU A 123 13.72 -23.24 -5.25
C LEU A 123 13.74 -24.74 -5.57
N SER A 124 13.42 -25.10 -6.82
CA SER A 124 13.44 -26.47 -7.36
C SER A 124 13.66 -26.44 -8.88
N VAL A 125 13.77 -27.60 -9.53
CA VAL A 125 13.95 -27.70 -11.00
C VAL A 125 12.87 -26.94 -11.78
N HIS A 126 11.66 -26.84 -11.22
CA HIS A 126 10.50 -26.23 -11.88
C HIS A 126 10.05 -24.90 -11.25
N SER A 127 10.73 -24.43 -10.19
CA SER A 127 10.33 -23.22 -9.46
C SER A 127 11.51 -22.27 -9.31
N TYR A 128 11.49 -21.16 -10.06
CA TYR A 128 12.43 -20.06 -9.91
C TYR A 128 11.72 -18.71 -10.04
N PHE A 129 12.29 -17.67 -9.44
CA PHE A 129 11.81 -16.29 -9.60
C PHE A 129 12.97 -15.30 -9.48
N ILE A 130 12.74 -14.06 -9.92
CA ILE A 130 13.66 -12.95 -9.70
C ILE A 130 13.11 -12.14 -8.53
N ALA A 131 13.92 -11.92 -7.51
CA ALA A 131 13.52 -11.12 -6.35
C ALA A 131 13.15 -9.70 -6.81
N PRO A 132 11.94 -9.20 -6.53
CA PRO A 132 11.48 -7.93 -7.07
C PRO A 132 12.22 -6.76 -6.41
N ASP A 133 12.45 -5.71 -7.19
CA ASP A 133 12.90 -4.43 -6.67
C ASP A 133 11.70 -3.61 -6.16
N VAL A 134 11.62 -3.45 -4.84
CA VAL A 134 10.54 -2.70 -4.17
C VAL A 134 10.76 -1.19 -4.21
N THR A 135 11.87 -0.70 -4.78
CA THR A 135 12.15 0.73 -4.91
C THR A 135 11.59 1.34 -6.19
N GLY A 136 11.30 0.51 -7.21
CA GLY A 136 10.71 0.94 -8.47
C GLY A 136 9.23 1.30 -8.35
N LEU A 137 8.74 2.12 -9.28
CA LEU A 137 7.31 2.37 -9.40
C LEU A 137 6.57 1.11 -9.86
N PRO A 138 5.37 0.82 -9.31
CA PRO A 138 4.55 -0.27 -9.80
C PRO A 138 4.11 -0.01 -11.25
N THR A 139 4.19 -1.04 -12.09
CA THR A 139 3.81 -0.99 -13.50
C THR A 139 2.57 -1.82 -13.80
N ILE A 140 1.81 -1.42 -14.82
CA ILE A 140 0.65 -2.17 -15.35
C ILE A 140 1.08 -2.86 -16.65
N PRO A 141 0.88 -4.18 -16.81
CA PRO A 141 0.08 -5.09 -15.98
C PRO A 141 0.86 -5.90 -14.94
N GLU A 142 2.16 -5.64 -14.72
CA GLU A 142 3.02 -6.49 -13.91
C GLU A 142 2.61 -6.51 -12.42
N SER A 143 2.30 -5.34 -11.86
CA SER A 143 1.77 -5.22 -10.50
C SER A 143 0.28 -5.52 -10.48
N ARG A 144 -0.11 -6.64 -9.88
CA ARG A 144 -1.52 -7.06 -9.81
C ARG A 144 -2.38 -6.07 -9.04
N ASN A 145 -1.87 -5.52 -7.94
CA ASN A 145 -2.63 -4.61 -7.09
C ASN A 145 -3.00 -3.33 -7.84
N LEU A 146 -2.02 -2.67 -8.47
CA LEU A 146 -2.27 -1.44 -9.22
C LEU A 146 -3.14 -1.70 -10.47
N THR A 147 -2.90 -2.81 -11.15
CA THR A 147 -3.65 -3.19 -12.35
C THR A 147 -5.13 -3.41 -12.03
N GLU A 148 -5.43 -4.24 -11.02
CA GLU A 148 -6.81 -4.53 -10.62
C GLU A 148 -7.49 -3.27 -10.06
N TYR A 149 -6.78 -2.45 -9.28
CA TYR A 149 -7.32 -1.17 -8.79
C TYR A 149 -7.69 -0.22 -9.93
N PHE A 150 -6.82 -0.05 -10.93
CA PHE A 150 -7.06 0.82 -12.07
C PHE A 150 -8.18 0.32 -12.98
N VAL A 151 -8.35 -1.00 -13.09
CA VAL A 151 -9.44 -1.63 -13.85
C VAL A 151 -10.78 -1.53 -13.12
N ALA A 152 -10.78 -1.68 -11.80
CA ALA A 152 -12.01 -1.76 -11.01
C ALA A 152 -12.57 -0.39 -10.58
N VAL A 153 -11.72 0.62 -10.41
CA VAL A 153 -12.11 1.92 -9.84
C VAL A 153 -11.99 3.03 -10.87
N ASP A 154 -13.09 3.76 -11.07
CA ASP A 154 -13.14 4.90 -11.97
C ASP A 154 -12.14 5.99 -11.57
N VAL A 155 -11.56 6.67 -12.57
CA VAL A 155 -10.62 7.79 -12.36
C VAL A 155 -11.18 8.84 -11.38
N SER A 156 -12.48 9.12 -11.42
CA SER A 156 -13.11 10.05 -10.48
C SER A 156 -13.01 9.58 -9.04
N ASN A 157 -13.29 8.30 -8.79
CA ASN A 157 -13.21 7.69 -7.46
C ASN A 157 -11.76 7.53 -6.99
N MET A 158 -10.83 7.24 -7.90
CA MET A 158 -9.39 7.22 -7.58
C MET A 158 -8.92 8.58 -7.04
N LEU A 159 -9.36 9.67 -7.66
CA LEU A 159 -9.04 11.04 -7.21
C LEU A 159 -9.67 11.35 -5.84
N GLN A 160 -10.91 10.93 -5.62
CA GLN A 160 -11.60 11.11 -4.34
C GLN A 160 -10.93 10.32 -3.21
N LEU A 161 -10.55 9.06 -3.46
CA LEU A 161 -9.78 8.25 -2.49
C LEU A 161 -8.44 8.89 -2.18
N TYR A 162 -7.71 9.33 -3.21
CA TYR A 162 -6.43 10.02 -3.04
C TYR A 162 -6.58 11.29 -2.19
N ALA A 163 -7.57 12.13 -2.49
CA ALA A 163 -7.86 13.31 -1.69
C ALA A 163 -8.25 12.96 -0.25
N SER A 164 -9.05 11.92 -0.03
CA SER A 164 -9.44 11.44 1.30
C SER A 164 -8.22 10.95 2.10
N MET A 165 -7.27 10.28 1.45
CA MET A 165 -6.02 9.85 2.10
C MET A 165 -5.13 11.04 2.46
N LEU A 166 -5.05 12.07 1.61
CA LEU A 166 -4.33 13.31 1.90
C LEU A 166 -4.96 14.16 3.02
N HIS A 167 -6.17 13.82 3.48
CA HIS A 167 -6.81 14.42 4.66
C HIS A 167 -6.88 13.43 5.82
N GLU A 168 -6.20 12.27 5.72
CA GLU A 168 -6.22 11.20 6.71
C GLU A 168 -7.64 10.86 7.19
N ARG A 169 -8.57 10.70 6.23
CA ARG A 169 -9.96 10.33 6.55
C ARG A 169 -10.06 8.87 7.02
N ARG A 170 -11.21 8.56 7.63
CA ARG A 170 -11.68 7.20 7.87
C ARG A 170 -12.26 6.65 6.57
N ILE A 171 -11.56 5.72 5.92
CA ILE A 171 -11.89 5.21 4.58
C ILE A 171 -12.28 3.74 4.66
N LEU A 172 -13.48 3.42 4.17
CA LEU A 172 -13.97 2.07 3.93
C LEU A 172 -14.03 1.79 2.44
N ILE A 173 -13.45 0.67 2.02
CA ILE A 173 -13.61 0.12 0.67
C ILE A 173 -14.41 -1.18 0.77
N THR A 174 -15.42 -1.36 -0.09
CA THR A 174 -16.21 -2.59 -0.15
C THR A 174 -16.28 -3.17 -1.55
N SER A 175 -16.19 -4.50 -1.65
CA SER A 175 -16.39 -5.27 -2.88
C SER A 175 -16.82 -6.70 -2.57
N GLY A 176 -17.56 -7.34 -3.49
CA GLY A 176 -17.88 -8.76 -3.46
C GLY A 176 -16.74 -9.69 -3.88
N LYS A 177 -15.61 -9.15 -4.36
CA LYS A 177 -14.41 -9.92 -4.70
C LYS A 177 -13.26 -9.51 -3.79
N LEU A 178 -12.69 -10.45 -3.04
CA LEU A 178 -11.53 -10.21 -2.17
C LEU A 178 -10.28 -9.81 -2.95
N SER A 179 -10.11 -10.33 -4.16
CA SER A 179 -9.02 -9.96 -5.06
C SER A 179 -9.06 -8.46 -5.35
N THR A 180 -10.22 -7.98 -5.79
CA THR A 180 -10.46 -6.58 -6.12
C THR A 180 -10.40 -5.71 -4.87
N LEU A 181 -10.99 -6.15 -3.76
CA LEU A 181 -10.99 -5.43 -2.49
C LEU A 181 -9.56 -5.14 -1.98
N THR A 182 -8.76 -6.20 -1.80
CA THR A 182 -7.39 -6.04 -1.28
C THR A 182 -6.50 -5.32 -2.27
N ALA A 183 -6.65 -5.57 -3.58
CA ALA A 183 -5.94 -4.83 -4.61
C ALA A 183 -6.26 -3.33 -4.60
N CYS A 184 -7.53 -2.94 -4.39
CA CYS A 184 -7.89 -1.52 -4.26
C CYS A 184 -7.24 -0.88 -3.03
N VAL A 185 -7.19 -1.58 -1.91
CA VAL A 185 -6.55 -1.06 -0.69
C VAL A 185 -5.04 -0.94 -0.85
N HIS A 186 -4.35 -1.99 -1.34
CA HIS A 186 -2.90 -1.96 -1.59
C HIS A 186 -2.53 -0.96 -2.69
N GLY A 187 -3.27 -0.98 -3.80
CA GLY A 187 -3.04 -0.14 -4.97
C GLY A 187 -3.26 1.34 -4.70
N SER A 188 -4.29 1.71 -3.94
CA SER A 188 -4.52 3.12 -3.56
C SER A 188 -3.42 3.66 -2.65
N VAL A 189 -2.98 2.90 -1.64
CA VAL A 189 -1.88 3.33 -0.74
C VAL A 189 -0.56 3.46 -1.47
N ALA A 190 -0.27 2.59 -2.44
CA ALA A 190 0.97 2.67 -3.22
C ALA A 190 1.13 4.00 -3.98
N LEU A 191 0.02 4.68 -4.30
CA LEU A 191 0.01 5.97 -4.98
C LEU A 191 0.34 7.16 -4.06
N LEU A 192 0.48 6.94 -2.74
CA LEU A 192 0.96 7.95 -1.79
C LEU A 192 2.49 8.08 -1.79
N TYR A 193 3.22 7.20 -2.49
CA TYR A 193 4.69 7.24 -2.55
C TYR A 193 5.20 8.65 -2.88
N PRO A 194 6.22 9.17 -2.15
CA PRO A 194 7.12 8.49 -1.19
C PRO A 194 6.59 8.39 0.24
N MET A 195 5.34 8.81 0.47
CA MET A 195 4.68 8.74 1.77
C MET A 195 3.93 7.42 1.89
N TYR A 196 3.72 6.98 3.12
CA TYR A 196 3.01 5.74 3.43
C TYR A 196 1.91 6.04 4.43
N TRP A 197 0.81 5.30 4.35
CA TRP A 197 -0.26 5.38 5.33
C TRP A 197 0.26 4.96 6.72
N GLN A 198 0.04 5.78 7.74
CA GLN A 198 0.62 5.59 9.08
C GLN A 198 -0.37 5.11 10.14
N HIS A 199 -1.67 5.15 9.83
CA HIS A 199 -2.74 4.81 10.76
C HIS A 199 -3.23 3.37 10.55
N ILE A 200 -4.41 3.03 11.09
CA ILE A 200 -4.99 1.69 10.95
C ILE A 200 -5.07 1.31 9.47
N TYR A 201 -4.50 0.16 9.14
CA TYR A 201 -4.42 -0.36 7.79
C TYR A 201 -4.82 -1.83 7.77
N ILE A 202 -6.01 -2.14 7.25
CA ILE A 202 -6.56 -3.49 7.22
C ILE A 202 -7.14 -3.76 5.83
N PRO A 203 -6.36 -4.34 4.89
CA PRO A 203 -6.81 -4.58 3.50
C PRO A 203 -8.09 -5.41 3.38
N VAL A 204 -8.34 -6.28 4.34
CA VAL A 204 -9.61 -6.98 4.48
C VAL A 204 -9.89 -7.32 5.95
N LEU A 205 -11.02 -6.86 6.46
CA LEU A 205 -11.43 -7.00 7.85
C LEU A 205 -12.37 -8.21 8.02
N PRO A 206 -12.01 -9.21 8.83
CA PRO A 206 -12.87 -10.37 9.06
C PRO A 206 -14.08 -10.05 9.96
N PRO A 207 -15.14 -10.87 9.93
CA PRO A 207 -16.43 -10.59 10.59
C PRO A 207 -16.39 -10.36 12.10
N HIS A 208 -15.38 -10.88 12.79
CA HIS A 208 -15.21 -10.78 14.24
C HIS A 208 -14.52 -9.47 14.67
N LEU A 209 -13.95 -8.72 13.73
CA LEU A 209 -13.26 -7.46 13.97
C LEU A 209 -14.06 -6.25 13.44
N LEU A 210 -15.32 -6.41 13.05
CA LEU A 210 -16.13 -5.32 12.49
C LEU A 210 -16.31 -4.12 13.45
N ASP A 211 -16.08 -4.31 14.74
CA ASP A 211 -16.09 -3.22 15.74
C ASP A 211 -14.96 -2.21 15.50
N TYR A 212 -13.87 -2.60 14.84
CA TYR A 212 -12.77 -1.70 14.48
C TYR A 212 -13.20 -0.61 13.48
N CYS A 213 -14.31 -0.77 12.76
CA CYS A 213 -14.86 0.29 11.92
C CYS A 213 -15.32 1.51 12.73
N CYS A 214 -15.60 1.33 14.02
CA CYS A 214 -16.01 2.43 14.91
C CYS A 214 -14.80 3.21 15.48
N ALA A 215 -13.58 2.90 15.03
CA ALA A 215 -12.36 3.59 15.44
C ALA A 215 -12.44 5.10 15.12
N PRO A 216 -12.23 6.01 16.10
CA PRO A 216 -12.23 7.46 15.85
C PRO A 216 -10.99 7.98 15.11
N MET A 217 -9.87 7.24 15.15
CA MET A 217 -8.64 7.59 14.44
C MET A 217 -8.77 7.32 12.93
N PRO A 218 -7.95 7.94 12.08
CA PRO A 218 -7.90 7.63 10.66
C PRO A 218 -7.69 6.13 10.43
N TYR A 219 -8.33 5.60 9.40
CA TYR A 219 -8.14 4.21 9.01
C TYR A 219 -8.36 4.03 7.52
N LEU A 220 -7.75 2.99 6.97
CA LEU A 220 -8.08 2.47 5.65
C LEU A 220 -8.38 0.98 5.80
N ILE A 221 -9.65 0.63 5.63
CA ILE A 221 -10.16 -0.71 5.88
C ILE A 221 -10.95 -1.21 4.66
N GLY A 222 -10.63 -2.43 4.23
CA GLY A 222 -11.43 -3.17 3.25
C GLY A 222 -12.42 -4.10 3.94
N ILE A 223 -13.65 -4.16 3.45
CA ILE A 223 -14.70 -5.05 3.97
C ILE A 223 -15.37 -5.78 2.82
N HIS A 224 -15.57 -7.09 2.94
CA HIS A 224 -16.32 -7.84 1.94
C HIS A 224 -17.79 -7.38 1.93
N SER A 225 -18.41 -7.28 0.74
CA SER A 225 -19.77 -6.75 0.58
C SER A 225 -20.82 -7.48 1.42
N SER A 226 -20.65 -8.77 1.71
CA SER A 226 -21.56 -9.51 2.59
C SER A 226 -21.61 -9.03 4.04
N LEU A 227 -20.63 -8.22 4.47
CA LEU A 227 -20.53 -7.67 5.81
C LEU A 227 -20.96 -6.20 5.90
N ILE A 228 -21.20 -5.52 4.77
CA ILE A 228 -21.46 -4.07 4.74
C ILE A 228 -22.70 -3.68 5.53
N ASP A 229 -23.78 -4.47 5.48
CA ASP A 229 -25.02 -4.17 6.21
C ASP A 229 -24.79 -4.16 7.73
N ARG A 230 -23.95 -5.08 8.22
CA ARG A 230 -23.58 -5.14 9.64
C ARG A 230 -22.78 -3.91 10.07
N VAL A 231 -22.03 -3.33 9.15
CA VAL A 231 -21.21 -2.13 9.37
C VAL A 231 -22.09 -0.87 9.32
N LYS A 232 -22.99 -0.76 8.33
CA LYS A 232 -23.94 0.37 8.23
C LYS A 232 -24.85 0.48 9.47
N ASN A 233 -25.20 -0.65 10.08
CA ASN A 233 -25.98 -0.68 11.33
C ASN A 233 -25.24 -0.10 12.55
N LYS A 234 -23.92 0.15 12.48
CA LYS A 234 -23.10 0.65 13.59
C LYS A 234 -22.99 2.17 13.67
N SER A 235 -23.87 2.91 12.97
CA SER A 235 -23.90 4.38 12.94
C SER A 235 -22.51 5.02 12.78
N LEU A 236 -21.87 4.74 11.64
CA LEU A 236 -20.57 5.31 11.32
C LEU A 236 -20.71 6.79 10.94
N GLU A 237 -20.21 7.67 11.80
CA GLU A 237 -20.10 9.10 11.51
C GLU A 237 -18.79 9.40 10.78
N ASP A 238 -18.80 10.40 9.89
CA ASP A 238 -17.69 10.88 9.05
C ASP A 238 -16.72 9.83 8.49
N VAL A 239 -17.28 8.89 7.72
CA VAL A 239 -16.54 7.85 6.98
C VAL A 239 -16.72 8.05 5.48
N VAL A 240 -15.63 7.92 4.74
CA VAL A 240 -15.65 7.83 3.27
C VAL A 240 -15.85 6.38 2.88
N LEU A 241 -16.94 6.06 2.19
CA LEU A 241 -17.26 4.70 1.75
C LEU A 241 -17.21 4.61 0.23
N LEU A 242 -16.31 3.77 -0.30
CA LEU A 242 -16.29 3.39 -1.71
C LEU A 242 -16.85 1.98 -1.88
N ASN A 243 -17.96 1.85 -2.60
CA ASN A 243 -18.40 0.58 -3.16
C ASN A 243 -17.80 0.39 -4.55
N VAL A 244 -16.84 -0.53 -4.66
CA VAL A 244 -16.12 -0.81 -5.91
C VAL A 244 -17.02 -1.53 -6.92
N ASP A 245 -17.97 -2.35 -6.46
CA ASP A 245 -18.85 -3.11 -7.36
C ASP A 245 -19.79 -2.19 -8.15
N THR A 246 -20.18 -1.06 -7.56
CA THR A 246 -21.07 -0.06 -8.19
C THR A 246 -20.36 1.25 -8.53
N ASN A 247 -19.05 1.34 -8.29
CA ASN A 247 -18.26 2.58 -8.38
C ASN A 247 -18.94 3.79 -7.69
N THR A 248 -19.61 3.54 -6.57
CA THR A 248 -20.33 4.58 -5.81
C THR A 248 -19.51 4.99 -4.60
N LEU A 249 -19.18 6.29 -4.51
CA LEU A 249 -18.45 6.87 -3.39
C LEU A 249 -19.36 7.80 -2.58
N GLU A 250 -19.52 7.49 -1.31
CA GLU A 250 -20.26 8.29 -0.33
C GLU A 250 -19.23 8.98 0.58
N SER A 251 -19.24 10.32 0.63
CA SER A 251 -18.36 11.09 1.50
C SER A 251 -19.11 12.31 2.05
N PRO A 252 -19.05 12.58 3.36
CA PRO A 252 -19.55 13.83 3.94
C PRO A 252 -18.59 15.01 3.72
N PHE A 253 -17.40 14.75 3.19
CA PHE A 253 -16.35 15.73 3.00
C PHE A 253 -16.22 16.17 1.54
N ASN A 254 -15.66 17.37 1.35
CA ASN A 254 -15.38 17.93 0.03
C ASN A 254 -13.87 18.02 -0.26
N ASP A 255 -13.14 16.96 0.11
CA ASP A 255 -11.67 16.93 0.13
C ASP A 255 -11.02 17.09 -1.24
N LEU A 256 -11.67 16.62 -2.32
CA LEU A 256 -11.09 16.81 -3.66
C LEU A 256 -11.08 18.29 -4.09
N ASN A 257 -12.03 19.08 -3.59
CA ASN A 257 -12.14 20.50 -3.91
C ASN A 257 -11.20 21.39 -3.08
N SER A 258 -10.67 20.89 -1.95
CA SER A 258 -9.63 21.60 -1.19
C SER A 258 -8.24 21.42 -1.82
N LEU A 259 -8.06 20.44 -2.71
CA LEU A 259 -6.81 20.26 -3.45
C LEU A 259 -6.67 21.30 -4.58
N PRO A 260 -5.42 21.76 -4.87
CA PRO A 260 -5.14 22.63 -6.01
C PRO A 260 -5.67 22.07 -7.35
N SER A 261 -6.55 22.84 -7.99
CA SER A 261 -7.31 22.39 -9.18
C SER A 261 -6.43 22.15 -10.41
N ASP A 262 -5.31 22.85 -10.52
CA ASP A 262 -4.28 22.65 -11.53
C ASP A 262 -3.63 21.27 -11.39
N VAL A 263 -3.28 20.86 -10.16
CA VAL A 263 -2.73 19.53 -9.88
C VAL A 263 -3.77 18.44 -10.16
N VAL A 264 -5.00 18.59 -9.65
CA VAL A 264 -6.08 17.61 -9.84
C VAL A 264 -6.43 17.46 -11.33
N SER A 265 -6.52 18.57 -12.07
CA SER A 265 -6.84 18.54 -13.51
C SER A 265 -5.71 17.91 -14.32
N ALA A 266 -4.45 18.21 -14.02
CA ALA A 266 -3.29 17.57 -14.66
C ALA A 266 -3.27 16.06 -14.42
N LEU A 267 -3.51 15.62 -13.18
CA LEU A 267 -3.60 14.21 -12.79
C LEU A 267 -4.76 13.52 -13.52
N LYS A 268 -5.97 14.08 -13.47
CA LYS A 268 -7.15 13.56 -14.16
C LYS A 268 -6.94 13.44 -15.66
N ASN A 269 -6.32 14.43 -16.29
CA ASN A 269 -6.03 14.43 -17.72
C ASN A 269 -4.98 13.39 -18.10
N LYS A 270 -4.01 13.10 -17.22
CA LYS A 270 -3.05 12.02 -17.43
C LYS A 270 -3.73 10.65 -17.31
N LEU A 271 -4.49 10.40 -16.25
CA LEU A 271 -5.15 9.11 -16.02
C LEU A 271 -6.16 8.73 -17.11
N LYS A 272 -6.76 9.72 -17.80
CA LYS A 272 -7.67 9.47 -18.93
C LYS A 272 -6.97 9.10 -20.24
N LYS A 273 -5.64 9.27 -20.36
CA LYS A 273 -4.91 8.95 -21.59
C LYS A 273 -4.65 7.46 -21.67
N GLN A 274 -4.93 6.86 -22.82
CA GLN A 274 -4.67 5.43 -23.07
C GLN A 274 -3.19 5.07 -22.87
N SER A 275 -2.26 5.96 -23.22
CA SER A 275 -0.82 5.75 -23.01
C SER A 275 -0.40 5.68 -21.54
N THR A 276 -1.28 6.05 -20.61
CA THR A 276 -1.03 6.00 -19.15
C THR A 276 -1.49 4.67 -18.56
N ALA A 277 -2.31 3.90 -19.28
CA ALA A 277 -2.86 2.62 -18.81
C ALA A 277 -1.85 1.45 -18.84
N THR A 278 -0.64 1.66 -19.36
CA THR A 278 0.43 0.64 -19.42
C THR A 278 1.75 1.17 -18.87
N GLY A 279 2.63 0.28 -18.42
CA GLY A 279 3.90 0.64 -17.81
C GLY A 279 3.71 1.37 -16.48
N ASP A 280 4.59 2.32 -16.16
CA ASP A 280 4.57 3.10 -14.93
C ASP A 280 3.65 4.34 -14.99
N GLY A 281 2.87 4.51 -16.07
CA GLY A 281 2.14 5.75 -16.37
C GLY A 281 1.22 6.21 -15.24
N VAL A 282 0.41 5.29 -14.68
CA VAL A 282 -0.49 5.59 -13.55
C VAL A 282 0.30 6.02 -12.33
N ALA A 283 1.27 5.21 -11.89
CA ALA A 283 2.09 5.49 -10.71
C ALA A 283 2.85 6.82 -10.86
N ARG A 284 3.44 7.06 -12.04
CA ARG A 284 4.15 8.31 -12.36
C ARG A 284 3.24 9.53 -12.37
N ALA A 285 1.99 9.40 -12.80
CA ALA A 285 1.03 10.49 -12.75
C ALA A 285 0.75 10.93 -11.29
N PHE A 286 0.55 9.97 -10.38
CA PHE A 286 0.40 10.24 -8.95
C PHE A 286 1.69 10.73 -8.30
N LEU A 287 2.85 10.18 -8.67
CA LEU A 287 4.16 10.68 -8.21
C LEU A 287 4.34 12.16 -8.55
N ARG A 288 3.98 12.56 -9.77
CA ARG A 288 4.03 13.96 -10.20
C ARG A 288 3.06 14.84 -9.42
N ALA A 289 1.87 14.33 -9.09
CA ALA A 289 0.93 15.05 -8.23
C ALA A 289 1.50 15.21 -6.80
N GLN A 290 2.07 14.16 -6.21
CA GLN A 290 2.79 14.23 -4.94
C GLN A 290 3.92 15.26 -4.98
N ALA A 291 4.71 15.29 -6.06
CA ALA A 291 5.80 16.25 -6.22
C ALA A 291 5.29 17.69 -6.36
N ALA A 292 4.17 17.90 -7.05
CA ALA A 292 3.54 19.22 -7.17
C ALA A 292 2.94 19.72 -5.85
N LEU A 293 2.39 18.82 -5.03
CA LEU A 293 1.78 19.16 -3.73
C LEU A 293 2.80 19.39 -2.63
N PHE A 294 3.84 18.54 -2.56
CA PHE A 294 4.76 18.52 -1.44
C PHE A 294 6.20 18.92 -1.79
N GLY A 295 6.54 19.11 -3.07
CA GLY A 295 7.91 19.36 -3.52
C GLY A 295 8.57 20.62 -2.96
N SER A 296 7.77 21.60 -2.54
CA SER A 296 8.24 22.82 -1.85
C SER A 296 8.85 22.53 -0.47
N TYR A 297 8.74 21.31 0.05
CA TYR A 297 9.36 20.92 1.33
C TYR A 297 10.88 21.16 1.34
N ARG A 298 11.54 21.03 0.18
CA ARG A 298 12.98 21.31 0.03
C ARG A 298 13.33 22.75 0.40
N ASP A 299 12.49 23.71 0.02
CA ASP A 299 12.70 25.14 0.28
C ASP A 299 12.49 25.50 1.77
N ALA A 300 11.82 24.61 2.50
CA ALA A 300 11.56 24.75 3.94
C ALA A 300 12.64 24.10 4.81
N LEU A 301 13.60 23.39 4.24
CA LEU A 301 14.76 22.89 4.99
C LEU A 301 15.65 24.05 5.46
N ARG A 302 16.19 23.94 6.66
CA ARG A 302 17.08 24.94 7.26
C ARG A 302 18.41 24.31 7.61
N TYR A 303 19.45 24.89 7.03
CA TYR A 303 20.83 24.54 7.30
C TYR A 303 21.48 25.67 8.10
N LYS A 304 22.09 25.32 9.23
CA LYS A 304 22.94 26.20 10.03
C LYS A 304 24.24 25.44 10.31
N PRO A 305 25.41 26.01 10.01
CA PRO A 305 26.68 25.34 10.28
C PRO A 305 26.80 24.91 11.74
N GLY A 306 27.08 23.62 11.98
CA GLY A 306 27.24 23.06 13.33
C GLY A 306 25.93 22.62 14.03
N GLU A 307 24.76 22.86 13.43
CA GLU A 307 23.46 22.38 13.93
C GLU A 307 22.90 21.30 12.99
N PRO A 308 22.05 20.38 13.50
CA PRO A 308 21.33 19.46 12.63
C PRO A 308 20.39 20.22 11.67
N ILE A 309 20.22 19.68 10.48
CA ILE A 309 19.24 20.16 9.50
C ILE A 309 17.84 19.98 10.09
N THR A 310 17.02 21.02 9.95
CA THR A 310 15.66 21.08 10.49
C THR A 310 14.66 21.47 9.40
N PHE A 311 13.37 21.21 9.64
CA PHE A 311 12.27 21.61 8.76
C PHE A 311 11.51 22.80 9.36
N CYS A 312 11.30 23.86 8.57
CA CYS A 312 10.63 25.08 8.99
C CYS A 312 9.19 25.12 8.45
N GLU A 313 8.23 24.73 9.29
CA GLU A 313 6.79 24.70 8.94
C GLU A 313 6.27 26.07 8.47
N GLU A 314 6.69 27.16 9.12
CA GLU A 314 6.30 28.52 8.72
C GLU A 314 6.77 28.88 7.30
N SER A 315 7.89 28.31 6.85
CA SER A 315 8.39 28.52 5.50
C SER A 315 7.64 27.66 4.49
N PHE A 316 7.30 26.44 4.88
CA PHE A 316 6.59 25.50 4.03
C PHE A 316 5.18 25.97 3.72
N THR A 317 4.45 26.47 4.72
CA THR A 317 3.05 26.94 4.57
C THR A 317 2.94 28.27 3.82
N LYS A 318 4.04 29.02 3.65
CA LYS A 318 4.05 30.28 2.90
C LYS A 318 3.98 30.03 1.40
N HIS A 319 2.79 30.17 0.84
CA HIS A 319 2.56 30.05 -0.60
C HIS A 319 1.72 31.22 -1.17
N ARG A 320 1.94 31.55 -2.46
CA ARG A 320 1.24 32.67 -3.14
C ARG A 320 -0.23 32.37 -3.42
N SER A 321 -0.54 31.14 -3.81
CA SER A 321 -1.92 30.66 -4.00
C SER A 321 -2.55 30.37 -2.64
N SER A 322 -3.75 30.94 -2.39
CA SER A 322 -4.51 30.76 -1.15
C SER A 322 -4.94 29.30 -0.95
N LEU A 323 -5.35 28.62 -2.01
CA LEU A 323 -5.78 27.21 -1.94
C LEU A 323 -4.62 26.28 -1.60
N MET A 324 -3.46 26.50 -2.25
CA MET A 324 -2.24 25.75 -1.90
C MET A 324 -1.77 26.07 -0.49
N LYS A 325 -1.86 27.32 -0.04
CA LYS A 325 -1.55 27.69 1.35
C LYS A 325 -2.43 26.91 2.34
N GLN A 326 -3.75 26.86 2.11
CA GLN A 326 -4.67 26.08 2.96
C GLN A 326 -4.32 24.60 2.96
N PHE A 327 -4.01 24.03 1.80
CA PHE A 327 -3.55 22.64 1.68
C PHE A 327 -2.24 22.41 2.46
N LEU A 328 -1.26 23.30 2.38
CA LEU A 328 0.02 23.15 3.08
C LEU A 328 -0.15 23.30 4.61
N GLU A 329 -1.08 24.16 5.06
CA GLU A 329 -1.45 24.29 6.47
C GLU A 329 -2.10 23.02 7.02
N THR A 330 -2.93 22.32 6.24
CA THR A 330 -3.44 21.00 6.63
C THR A 330 -2.37 19.92 6.53
N ALA A 331 -1.53 19.96 5.51
CA ALA A 331 -0.47 18.98 5.24
C ALA A 331 0.52 18.79 6.39
N VAL A 332 0.90 19.88 7.08
CA VAL A 332 1.82 19.83 8.23
C VAL A 332 1.27 18.97 9.38
N ASN A 333 -0.06 18.86 9.49
CA ASN A 333 -0.70 18.06 10.54
C ASN A 333 -0.87 16.57 10.16
N LEU A 334 -0.53 16.18 8.93
CA LEU A 334 -0.67 14.80 8.48
C LEU A 334 0.47 13.94 9.04
N GLN A 335 0.12 12.81 9.63
CA GLN A 335 1.10 11.85 10.13
C GLN A 335 1.94 11.26 8.98
N LEU A 336 1.34 10.99 7.82
CA LEU A 336 2.06 10.52 6.63
C LEU A 336 3.13 11.51 6.15
N PHE A 337 2.88 12.81 6.28
CA PHE A 337 3.83 13.85 5.88
C PHE A 337 4.92 14.03 6.92
N LYS A 338 4.55 14.00 8.21
CA LYS A 338 5.48 14.07 9.32
C LYS A 338 6.53 12.95 9.28
N GLN A 339 6.10 11.69 9.10
CA GLN A 339 7.01 10.56 8.98
C GLN A 339 7.93 10.66 7.75
N PHE A 340 7.42 11.20 6.64
CA PHE A 340 8.25 11.49 5.47
C PHE A 340 9.34 12.53 5.79
N ILE A 341 8.98 13.67 6.40
CA ILE A 341 9.94 14.72 6.76
C ILE A 341 10.97 14.21 7.78
N ASP A 342 10.54 13.57 8.86
CA ASP A 342 11.43 13.03 9.89
C ASP A 342 12.39 11.99 9.30
N GLY A 343 11.90 11.13 8.41
CA GLY A 343 12.71 10.17 7.67
C GLY A 343 13.74 10.82 6.73
N ARG A 344 13.39 11.91 6.06
CA ARG A 344 14.34 12.70 5.24
C ARG A 344 15.38 13.39 6.10
N LEU A 345 14.98 14.04 7.19
CA LEU A 345 15.88 14.72 8.13
C LEU A 345 16.87 13.73 8.76
N ALA A 346 16.43 12.54 9.16
CA ALA A 346 17.29 11.51 9.71
C ALA A 346 18.38 11.06 8.72
N LYS A 347 18.05 10.92 7.42
CA LYS A 347 19.02 10.58 6.38
C LYS A 347 20.05 11.70 6.19
N LEU A 348 19.58 12.94 6.04
CA LEU A 348 20.45 14.12 5.85
C LEU A 348 21.40 14.33 7.03
N ASN A 349 20.88 14.25 8.25
CA ASN A 349 21.67 14.43 9.48
C ASN A 349 22.65 13.27 9.74
N ALA A 350 22.41 12.09 9.16
CA ALA A 350 23.36 10.98 9.16
C ALA A 350 24.46 11.12 8.08
N GLY A 351 24.50 12.23 7.33
CA GLY A 351 25.41 12.42 6.20
C GLY A 351 25.10 11.52 5.00
N ARG A 352 23.95 10.83 5.02
CA ARG A 352 23.48 10.00 3.92
C ARG A 352 22.64 10.87 3.00
N GLY A 353 23.20 11.25 1.86
CA GLY A 353 22.40 11.79 0.76
C GLY A 353 21.28 10.81 0.39
N PHE A 354 20.21 11.33 -0.21
CA PHE A 354 19.17 10.50 -0.79
C PHE A 354 18.87 11.01 -2.20
N SER A 355 18.67 10.07 -3.12
CA SER A 355 18.13 10.33 -4.45
C SER A 355 17.18 9.19 -4.74
N ASP A 356 15.91 9.52 -4.95
CA ASP A 356 14.89 8.58 -5.36
C ASP A 356 13.99 9.23 -6.41
N ILE A 357 13.09 8.44 -6.99
CA ILE A 357 12.28 8.84 -8.14
C ILE A 357 11.41 10.08 -7.80
N PHE A 358 11.03 10.26 -6.53
CA PHE A 358 10.31 11.46 -6.11
C PHE A 358 11.19 12.72 -6.17
N GLU A 359 12.45 12.63 -5.74
CA GLU A 359 13.41 13.73 -5.83
C GLU A 359 13.77 14.11 -7.26
N GLU A 360 13.82 13.12 -8.16
CA GLU A 360 13.98 13.33 -9.59
C GLU A 360 12.76 14.04 -10.20
N GLU A 361 11.54 13.68 -9.80
CA GLU A 361 10.30 14.31 -10.26
C GLU A 361 10.16 15.75 -9.75
N ILE A 362 10.60 16.07 -8.53
CA ILE A 362 10.66 17.46 -8.04
C ILE A 362 11.57 18.30 -8.93
N THR A 363 12.76 17.77 -9.24
CA THR A 363 13.79 18.48 -10.00
C THR A 363 13.38 18.70 -11.45
N SER A 364 12.89 17.66 -12.11
CA SER A 364 12.43 17.72 -13.50
C SER A 364 11.12 18.51 -13.67
N GLY A 365 10.25 18.50 -12.64
CA GLY A 365 9.01 19.26 -12.61
C GLY A 365 9.16 20.73 -12.24
N GLY A 366 10.31 21.14 -11.70
CA GLY A 366 10.56 22.51 -11.25
C GLY A 366 9.68 22.90 -10.05
N PHE A 367 9.31 21.95 -9.20
CA PHE A 367 8.38 22.15 -8.07
C PHE A 367 9.05 22.75 -6.81
N CYS A 368 10.36 23.02 -6.87
CA CYS A 368 11.10 23.78 -5.86
C CYS A 368 11.71 25.05 -6.48
N GLY A 369 11.76 26.14 -5.72
CA GLY A 369 12.31 27.41 -6.17
C GLY A 369 13.80 27.26 -6.53
N GLY A 370 14.18 27.65 -7.75
CA GLY A 370 15.53 27.51 -8.32
C GLY A 370 16.63 28.37 -7.67
N LYS A 371 16.66 28.52 -6.34
CA LYS A 371 17.71 29.27 -5.62
C LYS A 371 18.69 28.43 -4.83
N ASN A 372 18.48 27.12 -4.72
CA ASN A 372 19.46 26.20 -4.15
C ASN A 372 19.51 24.92 -4.99
N GLN A 373 20.12 25.00 -6.18
CA GLN A 373 20.77 23.84 -6.79
C GLN A 373 21.94 23.44 -5.89
N PHE A 374 21.66 22.89 -4.71
CA PHE A 374 22.67 22.07 -4.05
C PHE A 374 22.77 20.79 -4.87
N GLN A 375 23.94 20.59 -5.48
CA GLN A 375 24.36 19.30 -6.00
C GLN A 375 24.16 18.27 -4.89
N TYR A 376 23.08 17.49 -4.99
CA TYR A 376 22.88 16.29 -4.19
C TYR A 376 23.78 15.13 -4.68
N ASP A 377 24.63 15.40 -5.68
CA ASP A 377 25.70 14.54 -6.16
C ASP A 377 27.06 15.11 -5.75
N TYR A 378 27.59 14.75 -4.58
CA TYR A 378 29.03 14.58 -4.39
C TYR A 378 29.29 13.65 -3.19
N PRO A 379 30.13 12.62 -3.33
CA PRO A 379 30.76 11.99 -2.18
C PRO A 379 31.69 13.03 -1.54
N PHE A 380 31.69 13.12 -0.22
CA PHE A 380 32.68 13.90 0.53
C PHE A 380 34.08 13.45 0.08
N SER A 381 34.73 14.23 -0.79
CA SER A 381 36.16 14.09 -1.03
C SER A 381 36.89 14.61 0.20
N GLU A 382 37.72 13.74 0.79
CA GLU A 382 38.79 14.11 1.70
C GLU A 382 39.56 15.31 1.12
N GLN A 383 39.39 16.50 1.70
CA GLN A 383 40.39 17.58 1.72
C GLN A 383 39.80 18.80 2.45
N GLN A 384 39.85 18.75 3.78
CA GLN A 384 39.99 19.93 4.63
C GLN A 384 40.44 19.48 6.04
N LEU A 385 41.62 18.85 6.06
CA LEU A 385 42.47 18.71 7.24
C LEU A 385 43.91 19.01 6.76
N SER A 386 44.23 20.30 6.69
CA SER A 386 45.58 20.87 6.76
C SER A 386 45.48 22.35 7.04
#